data_AF-A0A3D3TQ84-F1
#
_entry.id   AF-A0A3D3TQ84-F1
#
_cell.length_a   1.000
_cell.length_b   1.000
_cell.length_c   1.000
_cell.angle_alpha   90.00
_cell.angle_beta   90.00
_cell.angle_gamma   90.00
#
_symmetry.space_group_name_H-M   'P 1'
#
loop_
_entity.id
_entity.type
_entity.pdbx_description
1 polymer ?
#
loop_
_entity_poly.entity_id
_entity_poly.type
_entity_poly.pdbx_seq_one_letter_code
_entity_poly.pdbx_strand_id
1 'polypeptide(L)'
;KEIKRSYGRNHLILNCDGDIKELLEKANMKILNENQDYIELSINSEDEATSLLKEILSRNIQVIRFELREPTLHEIFIEKVGE
;
A
#
# COMPACT_ATOMS: atom_id res chain seq x y z
N LYS A 1 -11.87 -24.22 10.31
CA LYS A 1 -12.78 -23.04 10.28
C LYS A 1 -11.99 -21.87 10.87
N GLU A 2 -11.22 -21.09 10.11
CA GLU A 2 -10.60 -19.85 10.65
C GLU A 2 -9.94 -18.92 9.61
N ILE A 3 -9.73 -19.34 8.35
CA ILE A 3 -9.00 -18.52 7.37
C ILE A 3 -9.96 -17.59 6.59
N LYS A 4 -10.82 -16.85 7.29
CA LYS A 4 -11.81 -15.95 6.68
C LYS A 4 -11.86 -14.53 7.25
N ARG A 5 -10.91 -14.13 8.11
CA ARG A 5 -10.98 -12.83 8.82
C ARG A 5 -9.75 -11.94 8.77
N SER A 6 -8.68 -12.30 8.04
CA SER A 6 -7.44 -11.52 8.08
C SER A 6 -6.89 -11.07 6.73
N TYR A 7 -7.71 -11.11 5.67
CA TYR A 7 -7.35 -10.39 4.45
C TYR A 7 -7.74 -8.93 4.68
N GLY A 8 -6.93 -8.24 5.49
CA GLY A 8 -7.04 -6.81 5.71
C GLY A 8 -6.81 -6.02 4.42
N ARG A 9 -6.93 -4.70 4.50
CA ARG A 9 -6.58 -3.81 3.38
C ARG A 9 -5.07 -3.87 3.21
N ASN A 10 -4.62 -4.54 2.15
CA ASN A 10 -3.19 -4.83 1.95
C ASN A 10 -2.59 -4.12 0.72
N HIS A 11 -3.39 -3.35 -0.02
CA HIS A 11 -2.92 -2.55 -1.15
C HIS A 11 -3.17 -1.07 -0.89
N LEU A 12 -2.18 -0.23 -1.15
CA LEU A 12 -2.26 1.21 -1.08
C LEU A 12 -1.85 1.82 -2.41
N ILE A 13 -2.74 2.59 -3.02
CA ILE A 13 -2.43 3.42 -4.19
C ILE A 13 -2.19 4.84 -3.69
N LEU A 14 -1.00 5.35 -3.96
CA LEU A 14 -0.56 6.66 -3.55
C LEU A 14 -0.08 7.46 -4.77
N ASN A 15 -0.60 8.66 -4.95
CA ASN A 15 -0.07 9.63 -5.91
C ASN A 15 0.26 10.93 -5.17
N CYS A 16 1.41 11.51 -5.46
CA CYS A 16 1.90 12.73 -4.85
C CYS A 16 2.80 13.50 -5.80
N ASP A 17 2.74 14.82 -5.72
CA ASP A 17 3.54 15.74 -6.54
C ASP A 17 4.94 15.96 -5.93
N GLY A 18 5.56 14.90 -5.44
CA GLY A 18 6.85 15.00 -4.75
C GLY A 18 7.54 13.65 -4.58
N ASP A 19 8.84 13.72 -4.31
CA ASP A 19 9.68 12.54 -4.17
C ASP A 19 9.38 11.80 -2.87
N ILE A 20 8.68 10.68 -2.99
CA ILE A 20 8.37 9.77 -1.88
C ILE A 20 9.29 8.55 -1.85
N LYS A 21 10.25 8.41 -2.77
CA LYS A 21 11.19 7.27 -2.79
C LYS A 21 11.91 7.09 -1.46
N GLU A 22 12.42 8.17 -0.89
CA GLU A 22 13.06 8.12 0.43
C GLU A 22 12.13 7.64 1.55
N LEU A 23 10.83 7.95 1.46
CA LEU A 23 9.84 7.50 2.44
C LEU A 23 9.57 6.01 2.29
N LEU A 24 9.48 5.52 1.05
CA LEU A 24 9.29 4.11 0.75
C LEU A 24 10.49 3.29 1.22
N GLU A 25 11.70 3.79 0.98
CA GLU A 25 12.95 3.18 1.48
C GLU A 25 12.99 3.17 3.01
N LYS A 26 12.64 4.28 3.67
CA LYS A 26 12.57 4.35 5.14
C LYS A 26 11.51 3.44 5.74
N ALA A 27 10.34 3.38 5.13
CA ALA A 27 9.22 2.58 5.61
C ALA A 27 9.39 1.10 5.27
N ASN A 28 10.45 0.73 4.53
CA ASN A 28 10.73 -0.62 4.07
C ASN A 28 9.52 -1.26 3.37
N MET A 29 8.70 -0.42 2.70
CA MET A 29 7.45 -0.83 2.08
C MET A 29 7.71 -1.53 0.75
N LYS A 30 6.90 -2.54 0.46
CA LYS A 30 7.02 -3.28 -0.79
C LYS A 30 6.28 -2.54 -1.90
N ILE A 31 7.03 -1.94 -2.81
CA ILE A 31 6.48 -1.35 -4.03
C ILE A 31 6.02 -2.49 -4.94
N LEU A 32 4.73 -2.52 -5.24
CA LEU A 32 4.14 -3.46 -6.18
C LEU A 32 4.23 -2.93 -7.60
N ASN A 33 3.95 -1.63 -7.76
CA ASN A 33 3.96 -0.96 -9.05
C ASN A 33 4.35 0.51 -8.86
N GLU A 34 5.17 1.06 -9.75
CA GLU A 34 5.50 2.48 -9.76
C GLU A 34 5.26 3.00 -11.18
N ASN A 35 4.31 3.92 -11.34
CA ASN A 35 4.02 4.60 -12.59
C ASN A 35 4.18 6.12 -12.40
N GLN A 36 4.22 6.86 -13.51
CA GLN A 36 4.29 8.33 -13.46
C GLN A 36 3.05 8.98 -12.81
N ASP A 37 1.91 8.28 -12.82
CA ASP A 37 0.64 8.77 -12.26
C ASP A 37 0.38 8.32 -10.82
N TYR A 38 0.97 7.21 -10.35
CA TYR A 38 0.77 6.70 -8.99
C TYR A 38 1.74 5.56 -8.68
N ILE A 39 1.93 5.31 -7.39
CA ILE A 39 2.66 4.19 -6.82
C ILE A 39 1.68 3.26 -6.09
N GLU A 40 1.80 1.97 -6.36
CA GLU A 40 1.11 0.90 -5.64
C GLU A 40 2.05 0.26 -4.64
N LEU A 41 1.61 0.19 -3.39
CA LEU A 41 2.35 -0.33 -2.25
C LEU A 41 1.57 -1.48 -1.64
N SER A 42 2.28 -2.54 -1.29
CA SER A 42 1.73 -3.56 -0.41
C SER A 42 1.93 -3.12 1.03
N ILE A 43 0.83 -3.01 1.75
CA ILE A 43 0.80 -2.73 3.18
C ILE A 43 0.32 -3.99 3.90
N ASN A 44 0.74 -4.21 5.13
CA ASN A 44 0.22 -5.32 5.93
C ASN A 44 -0.98 -4.89 6.78
N SER A 45 -1.12 -3.59 7.02
CA SER A 45 -2.15 -3.01 7.88
C SER A 45 -2.40 -1.55 7.55
N GLU A 46 -3.59 -1.06 7.90
CA GLU A 46 -3.99 0.34 7.70
C GLU A 46 -3.10 1.34 8.45
N ASP A 47 -2.47 0.90 9.55
CA ASP A 47 -1.54 1.72 10.33
C ASP A 47 -0.28 2.07 9.53
N GLU A 48 0.26 1.14 8.74
CA GLU A 48 1.42 1.39 7.87
C GLU A 48 1.10 2.48 6.84
N ALA A 49 -0.05 2.37 6.19
CA ALA A 49 -0.51 3.37 5.23
C ALA A 49 -0.73 4.75 5.87
N THR A 50 -1.29 4.77 7.07
CA THR A 50 -1.53 6.01 7.82
C THR A 50 -0.22 6.66 8.24
N SER A 51 0.76 5.87 8.68
CA SER A 51 2.10 6.34 9.03
C SER A 51 2.82 6.92 7.82
N LEU A 52 2.73 6.26 6.65
CA LEU A 52 3.27 6.79 5.40
C LEU A 52 2.62 8.13 5.05
N LEU A 53 1.29 8.22 5.11
CA LEU A 53 0.57 9.47 4.82
C LEU A 53 1.06 10.62 5.73
N LYS A 54 1.23 10.36 7.02
CA LYS A 54 1.75 11.36 7.97
C LYS A 54 3.16 11.83 7.63
N GLU A 55 4.05 10.90 7.27
CA GLU A 55 5.41 11.22 6.84
C GLU A 55 5.40 12.12 5.58
N ILE A 56 4.57 11.79 4.57
CA ILE A 56 4.43 12.60 3.34
C ILE A 56 3.96 14.02 3.66
N LEU A 57 2.92 14.12 4.49
CA LEU A 57 2.38 15.41 4.94
C LEU A 57 3.42 16.19 5.77
N SER A 58 4.22 15.51 6.60
CA SER A 58 5.29 16.13 7.38
C SER A 58 6.43 16.67 6.52
N ARG A 59 6.61 16.14 5.31
CA ARG A 59 7.57 16.64 4.31
C ARG A 59 7.00 17.75 3.42
N ASN A 60 5.78 18.22 3.69
CA ASN A 60 5.08 19.20 2.85
C ASN A 60 4.85 18.73 1.41
N ILE A 61 4.85 17.41 1.17
CA ILE A 61 4.58 16.84 -0.14
C ILE A 61 3.06 16.81 -0.36
N GLN A 62 2.62 17.30 -1.51
CA GLN A 62 1.20 17.32 -1.85
C GLN A 62 0.73 15.93 -2.28
N VAL A 63 -0.16 15.34 -1.50
CA VAL A 63 -0.82 14.07 -1.84
C VAL A 63 -1.98 14.36 -2.80
N ILE A 64 -1.89 13.80 -4.00
CA ILE A 64 -2.89 13.93 -5.05
C ILE A 64 -3.94 12.81 -4.91
N ARG A 65 -3.50 11.59 -4.56
CA ARG A 65 -4.37 10.42 -4.39
C ARG A 65 -3.87 9.54 -3.25
N PHE A 66 -4.78 9.10 -2.39
CA PHE A 66 -4.51 8.10 -1.36
C PHE A 66 -5.71 7.16 -1.28
N GLU A 67 -5.53 5.92 -1.74
CA GLU A 67 -6.60 4.94 -1.86
C GLU A 67 -6.17 3.59 -1.29
N LEU A 68 -6.83 3.19 -0.21
CA LEU A 68 -6.68 1.88 0.42
C LEU A 68 -7.59 0.87 -0.28
N ARG A 69 -7.00 -0.21 -0.80
CA ARG A 69 -7.72 -1.30 -1.43
C ARG A 69 -7.62 -2.59 -0.62
N GLU A 70 -8.74 -3.28 -0.58
CA GLU A 70 -8.82 -4.64 -0.08
C GLU A 70 -8.25 -5.61 -1.14
N PRO A 71 -7.45 -6.61 -0.74
CA PRO A 71 -6.95 -7.62 -1.65
C PRO A 71 -8.13 -8.35 -2.28
N THR A 72 -8.02 -8.63 -3.58
CA THR A 72 -9.12 -9.27 -4.29
C THR A 72 -9.22 -10.75 -3.89
N LEU A 73 -10.44 -11.30 -3.91
CA LEU A 73 -10.67 -12.74 -3.72
C LEU A 73 -9.86 -13.61 -4.68
N HIS A 74 -9.49 -13.07 -5.85
CA HIS A 74 -8.73 -13.78 -6.87
C HIS A 74 -7.28 -14.05 -6.43
N GLU A 75 -6.62 -13.09 -5.77
CA GLU A 75 -5.26 -13.26 -5.24
C GLU A 75 -5.23 -14.16 -4.00
N ILE A 76 -6.25 -14.02 -3.13
CA ILE A 76 -6.47 -14.92 -1.99
C ILE A 76 -6.61 -16.37 -2.44
N PHE A 77 -7.16 -16.59 -3.63
CA PHE A 77 -7.35 -17.92 -4.19
C PHE A 77 -6.03 -18.53 -4.66
N ILE A 78 -5.17 -17.75 -5.33
CA ILE A 78 -3.94 -18.27 -5.96
C ILE A 78 -2.90 -18.76 -4.92
N GLU A 79 -2.82 -18.15 -3.73
CA GLU A 79 -1.94 -18.69 -2.66
C GLU A 79 -2.40 -20.04 -2.11
N LYS A 80 -3.67 -20.43 -2.30
CA LYS A 80 -4.25 -21.62 -1.68
C LYS A 80 -4.39 -22.84 -2.61
N VAL A 81 -4.17 -22.67 -3.92
CA VAL A 81 -4.30 -23.78 -4.90
C VAL A 81 -2.96 -24.20 -5.50
N GLY A 82 -1.86 -23.83 -4.85
CA GLY A 82 -0.51 -24.29 -5.17
C GLY A 82 -0.06 -25.54 -4.40
N GLU A 83 -0.99 -26.32 -3.84
CA GLU A 83 -0.75 -27.64 -3.23
C GLU A 83 -1.69 -28.69 -3.83
#